data_AF-A0A9B0M4I0-F1
#
_entry.id   AF-A0A9B0M4I0-F1
#
_cell.length_a   1.000
_cell.length_b   1.000
_cell.length_c   1.000
_cell.angle_alpha   90.00
_cell.angle_beta   90.00
_cell.angle_gamma   90.00
#
_symmetry.space_group_name_H-M   'P 1'
#
loop_
_entity.id
_entity.type
_entity.pdbx_description
1 polymer ?
#
loop_
_entity_poly.entity_id
_entity_poly.type
_entity_poly.pdbx_seq_one_letter_code
_entity_poly.pdbx_strand_id
1 'polypeptide(L)'
;VTKELKQYDNKIIECKFENNSWVFMRQRTDKSFPNAYNTAMAVCNSISNPVTKEMLFEFIDRCVAASQGQKRKHHLDPDTELMPPPPPKRPRPLT
;
A
#
# COMPACT_ATOMS: atom_id res chain seq x y z
N VAL A 1 -12.94 26.74 -1.53
CA VAL A 1 -13.49 25.58 -2.27
C VAL A 1 -13.67 25.98 -3.72
N THR A 2 -13.06 25.25 -4.67
CA THR A 2 -13.14 25.57 -6.11
C THR A 2 -14.54 25.27 -6.66
N LYS A 3 -14.94 25.95 -7.76
CA LYS A 3 -16.26 25.74 -8.38
C LYS A 3 -16.47 24.29 -8.84
N GLU A 4 -15.40 23.62 -9.26
CA GLU A 4 -15.41 22.23 -9.73
C GLU A 4 -15.71 21.21 -8.63
N LEU A 5 -15.40 21.52 -7.37
CA LEU A 5 -15.66 20.60 -6.25
C LEU A 5 -17.13 20.57 -5.83
N LYS A 6 -17.93 21.58 -6.19
CA LYS A 6 -19.34 21.68 -5.79
C LYS A 6 -20.20 20.51 -6.28
N GLN A 7 -19.86 19.92 -7.43
CA GLN A 7 -20.61 18.78 -7.98
C GLN A 7 -20.48 17.49 -7.14
N TYR A 8 -19.52 17.45 -6.22
CA TYR A 8 -19.28 16.30 -5.34
C TYR A 8 -19.89 16.47 -3.94
N ASP A 9 -20.74 17.49 -3.74
CA ASP A 9 -21.45 17.65 -2.48
C ASP A 9 -22.29 16.41 -2.15
N ASN A 10 -22.21 15.97 -0.89
CA ASN A 10 -22.79 14.71 -0.41
C ASN A 10 -22.31 13.43 -1.14
N LYS A 11 -21.18 13.47 -1.86
CA LYS A 11 -20.54 12.29 -2.46
C LYS A 11 -19.28 11.90 -1.70
N ILE A 12 -18.94 10.61 -1.75
CA ILE A 12 -17.66 10.13 -1.21
C ILE A 12 -16.58 10.35 -2.26
N ILE A 13 -15.51 11.01 -1.85
CA ILE A 13 -14.34 11.31 -2.66
C ILE A 13 -13.09 10.74 -2.00
N GLU A 14 -12.10 10.44 -2.83
CA GLU A 14 -10.75 10.09 -2.40
C GLU A 14 -9.84 11.30 -2.60
N CYS A 15 -8.99 11.53 -1.61
CA CYS A 15 -8.04 12.63 -1.60
C CYS A 15 -6.64 12.11 -1.29
N LYS A 16 -5.63 12.85 -1.74
CA LYS A 16 -4.23 12.71 -1.32
C LYS A 16 -3.80 13.95 -0.54
N PHE A 17 -2.79 13.81 0.30
CA PHE A 17 -2.25 14.92 1.06
C PHE A 17 -1.00 15.46 0.37
N GLU A 18 -1.04 16.71 -0.09
CA GLU A 18 0.05 17.40 -0.78
C GLU A 18 0.09 18.87 -0.35
N ASN A 19 1.30 19.43 -0.19
CA ASN A 19 1.52 20.83 0.19
C ASN A 19 0.66 21.27 1.40
N ASN A 20 0.63 20.43 2.43
CA ASN A 20 -0.11 20.66 3.66
C ASN A 20 -1.63 20.78 3.50
N SER A 21 -2.18 20.19 2.43
CA SER A 21 -3.61 20.25 2.09
C SER A 21 -4.11 18.94 1.50
N TRP A 22 -5.42 18.67 1.65
CA TRP A 22 -6.06 17.55 0.98
C TRP A 22 -6.47 17.95 -0.43
N VAL A 23 -5.97 17.22 -1.42
CA VAL A 23 -6.24 17.43 -2.84
C VAL A 23 -7.12 16.30 -3.35
N PHE A 24 -8.22 16.67 -4.02
CA PHE A 24 -9.13 15.72 -4.65
C PHE A 24 -8.39 14.82 -5.65
N MET A 25 -8.70 13.53 -5.63
CA MET A 25 -8.22 12.57 -6.63
C MET A 25 -9.37 12.10 -7.52
N ARG A 26 -10.38 11.49 -6.92
CA ARG A 26 -11.47 10.83 -7.65
C ARG A 26 -12.71 10.69 -6.78
N GLN A 27 -13.86 10.51 -7.42
CA GLN A 27 -15.07 10.08 -6.73
C GLN A 27 -15.04 8.57 -6.45
N ARG A 28 -15.53 8.14 -5.28
CA ARG A 28 -15.65 6.74 -4.88
C ARG A 28 -17.11 6.31 -4.93
N THR A 29 -17.60 5.99 -6.13
CA THR A 29 -18.96 5.47 -6.34
C THR A 29 -19.13 4.03 -5.85
N ASP A 30 -18.02 3.33 -5.64
CA ASP A 30 -17.96 1.98 -5.07
C ASP A 30 -18.14 1.96 -3.54
N LYS A 31 -18.11 3.12 -2.88
CA LYS A 31 -18.28 3.23 -1.43
C LYS A 31 -19.62 3.87 -1.09
N SER A 32 -20.35 3.23 -0.18
CA SER A 32 -21.57 3.79 0.40
C SER A 32 -21.30 4.64 1.65
N PHE A 33 -20.16 4.43 2.32
CA PHE A 33 -19.77 5.14 3.54
C PHE A 33 -18.30 5.60 3.51
N PRO A 34 -17.96 6.73 4.17
CA PRO A 34 -16.58 7.13 4.39
C PRO A 34 -15.78 6.06 5.13
N ASN A 35 -14.45 6.19 5.09
CA ASN A 35 -13.60 5.36 5.94
C ASN A 35 -13.90 5.62 7.42
N ALA A 36 -13.74 4.60 8.26
CA ALA A 36 -13.86 4.77 9.70
C ALA A 36 -12.83 5.79 10.22
N TYR A 37 -13.17 6.47 11.31
CA TYR A 37 -12.31 7.46 11.95
C TYR A 37 -10.92 6.90 12.27
N ASN A 38 -10.85 5.70 12.83
CA ASN A 38 -9.57 5.06 13.18
C ASN A 38 -8.68 4.83 11.94
N THR A 39 -9.30 4.49 10.79
CA THR A 39 -8.57 4.37 9.52
C THR A 39 -8.04 5.72 9.06
N ALA A 40 -8.83 6.79 9.18
CA ALA A 40 -8.38 8.14 8.83
C ALA A 40 -7.20 8.58 9.72
N MET A 41 -7.25 8.32 11.02
CA MET A 41 -6.16 8.64 11.95
C MET A 41 -4.89 7.82 11.67
N ALA A 42 -5.03 6.53 11.34
CA ALA A 42 -3.89 5.71 10.93
C ALA A 42 -3.21 6.27 9.68
N VAL A 43 -3.99 6.69 8.68
CA VAL A 43 -3.47 7.35 7.47
C VAL A 43 -2.74 8.66 7.80
N CYS A 44 -3.31 9.50 8.66
CA CYS A 44 -2.63 10.72 9.13
C CYS A 44 -1.29 10.40 9.81
N ASN A 45 -1.26 9.38 10.67
CA ASN A 45 -0.03 8.97 11.36
C ASN A 45 1.06 8.49 10.38
N SER A 46 0.68 7.76 9.32
CA SER A 46 1.60 7.34 8.26
C SER A 46 2.13 8.51 7.44
N ILE A 47 1.33 9.56 7.23
CA ILE A 47 1.77 10.79 6.56
C ILE A 47 2.73 11.57 7.45
N SER A 48 2.45 11.68 8.76
CA SER A 48 3.31 12.37 9.72
C SER A 48 4.63 11.64 9.98
N ASN A 49 4.63 10.31 9.90
CA ASN A 49 5.80 9.47 10.14
C ASN A 49 6.07 8.57 8.91
N PRO A 50 6.51 9.14 7.79
CA PRO A 50 6.66 8.39 6.55
C PRO A 50 7.81 7.40 6.64
N VAL A 51 7.56 6.15 6.22
CA VAL A 51 8.62 5.20 5.86
C VAL A 51 8.89 5.38 4.38
N THR A 52 10.00 6.04 4.04
CA THR A 52 10.36 6.25 2.64
C THR A 52 10.92 4.97 2.01
N LYS A 53 10.94 4.94 0.68
CA LYS A 53 11.51 3.84 -0.09
C LYS A 53 12.99 3.64 0.26
N GLU A 54 13.73 4.74 0.42
CA GLU A 54 15.15 4.74 0.74
C GLU A 54 15.39 4.20 2.15
N MET A 55 14.63 4.66 3.16
CA MET A 55 14.71 4.14 4.53
C MET A 55 14.47 2.64 4.57
N LEU A 56 13.48 2.16 3.83
CA LEU A 56 13.14 0.74 3.75
C LEU A 56 14.26 -0.08 3.10
N PHE A 57 14.80 0.39 1.97
CA PHE A 57 15.88 -0.31 1.27
C PHE A 57 17.17 -0.37 2.09
N GLU A 58 17.58 0.74 2.69
CA GLU A 58 18.73 0.77 3.59
C GLU A 58 18.55 -0.19 4.78
N PHE A 59 17.34 -0.28 5.33
CA PHE A 59 17.04 -1.21 6.40
C PHE A 59 17.22 -2.67 5.96
N ILE A 60 16.67 -3.04 4.80
CA ILE A 60 16.81 -4.39 4.24
C ILE A 60 18.28 -4.73 3.99
N ASP A 61 19.04 -3.84 3.36
CA ASP A 61 20.45 -4.05 3.06
C ASP A 61 21.28 -4.26 4.34
N ARG A 62 21.01 -3.48 5.40
CA ARG A 62 21.61 -3.68 6.72
C ARG A 62 21.27 -5.04 7.32
N CYS A 63 20.00 -5.47 7.24
CA CYS A 63 19.58 -6.78 7.72
C CYS A 63 20.27 -7.92 6.96
N VAL A 64 20.40 -7.79 5.64
CA VAL A 64 21.11 -8.78 4.81
C VAL A 64 22.58 -8.83 5.20
N ALA A 65 23.27 -7.69 5.28
CA ALA A 65 24.68 -7.62 5.68
C ALA A 65 24.92 -8.22 7.07
N ALA A 66 24.06 -7.91 8.05
CA ALA A 66 24.15 -8.49 9.40
C ALA A 66 23.94 -10.01 9.41
N SER A 67 23.14 -10.55 8.48
CA SER A 67 22.88 -11.99 8.38
C SER A 67 24.01 -12.79 7.71
N GLN A 68 24.94 -12.15 6.99
CA GLN A 68 26.05 -12.85 6.32
C GLN A 68 27.08 -13.47 7.28
N GLY A 69 27.06 -13.12 8.58
CA GLY A 69 27.82 -13.79 9.64
C GLY A 69 27.16 -15.06 10.19
N GLN A 70 25.89 -15.31 9.88
CA GLN A 70 25.17 -16.52 10.25
C GLN A 70 24.82 -17.30 8.98
N LYS A 71 25.54 -18.39 8.71
CA LYS A 71 25.11 -19.39 7.74
C LYS A 71 23.68 -19.81 8.06
N ARG A 72 22.70 -19.20 7.41
CA ARG A 72 21.29 -19.58 7.55
C ARG A 72 21.19 -21.01 7.04
N LYS A 73 21.06 -21.97 7.95
CA LYS A 73 20.37 -23.23 7.64
C LYS A 73 19.03 -22.79 7.06
N HIS A 74 18.76 -23.22 5.83
CA HIS A 74 17.56 -22.93 5.06
C HIS A 74 16.35 -23.46 5.84
N HIS A 75 15.88 -22.72 6.85
CA HIS A 75 14.63 -23.00 7.50
C HIS A 75 13.57 -22.63 6.47
N LEU A 76 12.89 -23.66 5.98
CA LEU A 76 11.72 -23.52 5.12
C LEU A 76 10.82 -22.44 5.73
N ASP A 77 10.60 -21.37 4.97
CA ASP A 77 9.77 -20.25 5.35
C ASP A 77 8.31 -20.76 5.40
N PRO A 78 7.65 -20.78 6.58
CA PRO A 78 6.29 -21.31 6.73
C PRO A 78 5.27 -20.61 5.83
N ASP A 79 5.53 -19.35 5.44
CA ASP A 79 4.65 -18.57 4.57
C ASP A 79 4.63 -19.13 3.12
N THR A 80 5.66 -19.90 2.74
CA THR A 80 5.72 -20.57 1.43
C THR A 80 4.64 -21.65 1.27
N GLU A 81 4.16 -22.23 2.38
CA GLU A 81 3.05 -23.19 2.35
C GLU A 81 1.68 -22.50 2.26
N LEU A 82 1.57 -21.26 2.73
CA LEU A 82 0.31 -20.50 2.72
C LEU A 82 -0.05 -19.97 1.33
N MET A 83 0.95 -19.64 0.51
CA MET A 83 0.75 -19.16 -0.85
C MET A 83 1.66 -19.91 -1.83
N PRO A 84 1.27 -21.13 -2.27
CA PRO A 84 2.01 -21.81 -3.33
C PRO A 84 2.04 -20.93 -4.58
N PRO A 85 3.16 -20.93 -5.33
CA PRO A 85 3.25 -20.17 -6.57
C PRO A 85 2.12 -20.61 -7.52
N PRO A 86 1.53 -19.68 -8.29
CA PRO A 86 0.49 -20.01 -9.22
C PRO A 86 1.00 -21.09 -10.19
N PRO A 87 0.18 -22.11 -10.51
CA PRO A 87 0.60 -23.15 -11.43
C PRO A 87 1.03 -22.55 -12.77
N PRO A 88 2.04 -23.12 -13.44
CA PRO A 88 2.54 -22.61 -14.70
C PRO A 88 1.38 -22.47 -15.70
N LYS A 89 1.30 -21.30 -16.35
CA LYS A 89 0.26 -20.99 -17.33
C LYS A 89 0.28 -22.05 -18.42
N ARG A 90 -0.85 -22.76 -18.60
CA ARG A 90 -1.01 -23.70 -19.70
C ARG A 90 -0.80 -22.95 -21.02
N PRO A 91 -0.08 -23.51 -22.00
CA PRO A 91 0.00 -22.90 -23.32
C PRO A 91 -1.42 -22.75 -23.88
N ARG A 92 -1.72 -21.54 -24.37
CA ARG A 92 -3.01 -21.24 -25.01
C ARG A 92 -3.13 -22.13 -26.25
N PRO A 93 -4.22 -22.91 -26.43
CA PRO A 93 -4.45 -23.60 -27.69
C PRO A 93 -4.58 -22.56 -28.80
N LEU A 94 -3.83 -22.76 -29.89
CA LEU A 94 -4.06 -22.04 -31.14
C LEU A 94 -5.20 -22.74 -31.87
N THR A 95 -6.44 -22.32 -31.60
CA THR A 95 -7.61 -22.42 -32.50
C THR A 95 -8.78 -21.70 -31.85
#